data_AF-A0A925BCP7-F1
#
_entry.id   AF-A0A925BCP7-F1
#
_cell.length_a   1.000
_cell.length_b   1.000
_cell.length_c   1.000
_cell.angle_alpha   90.00
_cell.angle_beta   90.00
_cell.angle_gamma   90.00
#
_symmetry.space_group_name_H-M   'P 1'
#
loop_
_entity.id
_entity.type
_entity.pdbx_description
1 polymer ?
#
loop_
_entity_poly.entity_id
_entity_poly.type
_entity_poly.pdbx_seq_one_letter_code
_entity_poly.pdbx_strand_id
1 'polypeptide(L)'
;GKDKAPANVMAFSTLADTSVMFPDGAMVDKVGSAAKLDPRLAETIPYGVDDTSAFLFDGNDNPLNTVEGSFSVERGGILRGAPANSVSNKDGTPLGASGTLTAPKLEFGAPTTAVFDSDTYVPNAPANKKWIEPYGTLTGKHGYPLLYTYSLIIALVCGTAGLPHILVRFYTNPDGRSAKRTTFWVMVLLGAFYVFTPMWGALGRELLPALYANNKTDSVVIALPRILENKLLGEILAGITSAGAFAAFMSTFSGLLVSMSGALAHDIYGKMIKPTATTGERLTAFKVAAVVFGVISMGLGLLVESFDITLLVGWAFAIAAASYFPLLLLGAWWRGLTRYGAAAGMLLGGTMSLFAIITFMGIEKKWLPLEVSPLTKALLEQPAIWGVPFSLIVMYVVSKATANSLPTDLNSKMLRLHAPEEMGISKNYVE
;
A
#
# COMPACT_ATOMS: atom_id res chain seq x y z
N GLY A 1 -10.96 -9.86 -20.03
CA GLY A 1 -10.03 -9.61 -21.16
C GLY A 1 -8.83 -10.52 -20.98
N LYS A 2 -8.30 -11.08 -22.06
CA LYS A 2 -7.56 -12.35 -22.08
C LYS A 2 -6.11 -12.36 -21.57
N ASP A 3 -5.53 -11.25 -21.12
CA ASP A 3 -4.17 -11.28 -20.56
C ASP A 3 -4.02 -10.22 -19.47
N LYS A 4 -3.47 -10.63 -18.32
CA LYS A 4 -3.39 -9.93 -17.02
C LYS A 4 -4.73 -9.95 -16.25
N ALA A 5 -4.86 -10.87 -15.27
CA ALA A 5 -6.03 -11.00 -14.41
C ALA A 5 -6.51 -9.63 -13.90
N PRO A 6 -7.76 -9.21 -14.22
CA PRO A 6 -8.82 -9.37 -13.22
C PRO A 6 -10.25 -9.61 -13.79
N ALA A 7 -11.13 -10.08 -12.91
CA ALA A 7 -12.59 -10.09 -13.03
C ALA A 7 -13.21 -10.93 -14.17
N ASN A 8 -12.68 -12.12 -14.43
CA ASN A 8 -13.53 -13.20 -14.92
C ASN A 8 -14.52 -13.65 -13.84
N VAL A 9 -14.34 -13.27 -12.57
CA VAL A 9 -15.16 -13.74 -11.45
C VAL A 9 -16.14 -12.67 -10.95
N MET A 10 -17.43 -12.99 -10.92
CA MET A 10 -18.46 -12.26 -10.18
C MET A 10 -18.94 -13.11 -8.99
N ALA A 11 -18.65 -12.66 -7.77
CA ALA A 11 -19.15 -13.28 -6.55
C ALA A 11 -20.38 -12.52 -6.06
N PHE A 12 -21.49 -13.23 -5.87
CA PHE A 12 -22.72 -12.65 -5.36
C PHE A 12 -22.70 -12.51 -3.84
N SER A 13 -23.53 -11.64 -3.30
CA SER A 13 -23.67 -11.50 -1.85
C SER A 13 -24.58 -12.60 -1.30
N THR A 14 -24.31 -13.06 -0.08
CA THR A 14 -25.22 -13.93 0.68
C THR A 14 -26.28 -13.15 1.47
N LEU A 15 -26.22 -11.81 1.40
CA LEU A 15 -27.06 -10.91 2.20
C LEU A 15 -28.35 -10.46 1.49
N ALA A 16 -28.41 -10.55 0.15
CA ALA A 16 -29.56 -10.11 -0.64
C ALA A 16 -29.58 -10.79 -2.01
N ASP A 17 -30.78 -11.02 -2.52
CA ASP A 17 -30.98 -11.48 -3.89
C ASP A 17 -30.40 -10.46 -4.87
N THR A 18 -29.57 -10.95 -5.79
CA THR A 18 -28.97 -10.10 -6.83
C THR A 18 -29.45 -10.60 -8.18
N SER A 19 -30.26 -9.78 -8.86
CA SER A 19 -30.64 -9.97 -10.25
C SER A 19 -29.58 -9.36 -11.15
N VAL A 20 -29.08 -10.15 -12.10
CA VAL A 20 -28.18 -9.67 -13.15
C VAL A 20 -28.79 -9.99 -14.49
N MET A 21 -28.97 -8.94 -15.30
CA MET A 21 -29.45 -9.07 -16.67
C MET A 21 -28.25 -9.11 -17.62
N PHE A 22 -28.21 -10.13 -18.47
CA PHE A 22 -27.20 -10.27 -19.51
C PHE A 22 -27.80 -9.88 -20.89
N PRO A 23 -27.22 -8.90 -21.60
CA PRO A 23 -27.56 -8.63 -22.99
C PRO A 23 -26.98 -9.73 -23.92
N ASP A 24 -27.52 -9.81 -25.14
CA ASP A 24 -27.27 -10.88 -26.13
C ASP A 24 -25.79 -11.31 -26.24
N GLY A 25 -25.53 -12.62 -26.15
CA GLY A 25 -24.22 -13.22 -26.44
C GLY A 25 -23.27 -13.37 -25.24
N ALA A 26 -23.77 -13.23 -24.01
CA ALA A 26 -22.99 -13.46 -22.80
C ALA A 26 -22.56 -14.93 -22.66
N MET A 27 -21.25 -15.17 -22.63
CA MET A 27 -20.64 -16.50 -22.46
C MET A 27 -20.13 -16.63 -21.03
N VAL A 28 -20.86 -17.39 -20.21
CA VAL A 28 -20.44 -17.78 -18.85
C VAL A 28 -19.73 -19.12 -18.95
N ASP A 29 -18.51 -19.19 -18.41
CA ASP A 29 -17.61 -20.34 -18.54
C ASP A 29 -17.75 -21.30 -17.35
N LYS A 30 -18.02 -20.76 -16.15
CA LYS A 30 -18.26 -21.58 -14.95
C LYS A 30 -19.27 -20.94 -14.00
N VAL A 31 -20.17 -21.77 -13.48
CA VAL A 31 -21.02 -21.48 -12.32
C VAL A 31 -20.53 -22.35 -11.17
N GLY A 32 -20.10 -21.76 -10.06
CA GLY A 32 -19.56 -22.52 -8.93
C GLY A 32 -19.95 -21.96 -7.56
N SER A 33 -19.81 -22.79 -6.53
CA SER A 33 -19.83 -22.38 -5.12
C SER A 33 -18.52 -21.65 -4.77
N ALA A 34 -18.58 -20.52 -4.06
CA ALA A 34 -17.37 -19.90 -3.55
C ALA A 34 -16.78 -20.73 -2.40
N ALA A 35 -15.80 -21.59 -2.68
CA ALA A 35 -14.95 -22.19 -1.64
C ALA A 35 -13.54 -21.60 -1.68
N LYS A 36 -13.34 -20.54 -0.90
CA LYS A 36 -12.26 -20.46 0.10
C LYS A 36 -12.50 -19.25 0.99
N LEU A 37 -13.10 -19.51 2.16
CA LEU A 37 -12.77 -18.77 3.37
C LEU A 37 -11.25 -18.84 3.58
N ASP A 38 -10.69 -17.81 4.21
CA ASP A 38 -9.32 -17.77 4.72
C ASP A 38 -8.90 -19.15 5.29
N PRO A 39 -7.77 -19.75 4.85
CA PRO A 39 -7.33 -21.07 5.32
C PRO A 39 -7.12 -21.18 6.85
N ARG A 40 -7.26 -20.09 7.60
CA ARG A 40 -7.18 -20.06 9.07
C ARG A 40 -8.51 -20.17 9.82
N LEU A 41 -9.65 -20.17 9.12
CA LEU A 41 -10.96 -20.50 9.72
C LEU A 41 -11.32 -21.99 9.61
N ALA A 42 -10.45 -22.80 9.00
CA ALA A 42 -10.68 -24.22 8.76
C ALA A 42 -10.32 -25.14 9.95
N GLU A 43 -9.64 -24.65 10.99
CA GLU A 43 -9.17 -25.49 12.11
C GLU A 43 -10.13 -25.62 13.31
N THR A 44 -11.37 -25.11 13.22
CA THR A 44 -12.37 -25.28 14.31
C THR A 44 -13.70 -25.88 13.89
N ILE A 45 -13.80 -26.44 12.68
CA ILE A 45 -15.06 -27.02 12.20
C ILE A 45 -14.88 -28.55 12.04
N PRO A 46 -15.48 -29.37 12.92
CA PRO A 46 -15.64 -30.78 12.61
C PRO A 46 -16.72 -30.88 11.53
N TYR A 47 -16.50 -31.75 10.55
CA TYR A 47 -17.38 -32.11 9.42
C TYR A 47 -17.20 -31.34 8.11
N GLY A 48 -17.10 -32.13 7.04
CA GLY A 48 -16.73 -31.74 5.68
C GLY A 48 -17.81 -30.91 4.99
N VAL A 49 -17.35 -29.93 4.23
CA VAL A 49 -18.17 -29.09 3.35
C VAL A 49 -18.32 -29.83 2.03
N ASP A 50 -19.47 -30.48 1.81
CA ASP A 50 -19.88 -30.90 0.46
C ASP A 50 -20.52 -29.72 -0.28
N ASP A 51 -20.22 -29.67 -1.58
CA ASP A 51 -20.65 -28.67 -2.55
C ASP A 51 -22.17 -28.49 -2.59
N THR A 52 -22.67 -27.32 -2.20
CA THR A 52 -23.63 -26.46 -2.94
C THR A 52 -24.26 -25.40 -2.02
N SER A 53 -23.67 -24.21 -2.07
CA SER A 53 -24.06 -22.95 -1.38
C SER A 53 -25.33 -22.24 -1.83
N ALA A 54 -25.55 -22.32 -3.15
CA ALA A 54 -26.28 -21.30 -3.86
C ALA A 54 -26.73 -21.81 -5.23
N PHE A 55 -27.94 -21.43 -5.60
CA PHE A 55 -28.54 -21.74 -6.89
C PHE A 55 -28.58 -20.47 -7.73
N LEU A 56 -28.19 -20.59 -9.01
CA LEU A 56 -28.44 -19.57 -10.01
C LEU A 56 -29.69 -19.96 -10.79
N PHE A 57 -30.69 -19.10 -10.82
CA PHE A 57 -31.91 -19.34 -11.59
C PHE A 57 -31.81 -18.70 -12.97
N ASP A 58 -32.32 -19.36 -14.01
CA ASP A 58 -32.53 -18.71 -15.31
C ASP A 58 -33.74 -17.75 -15.28
N GLY A 59 -34.01 -17.05 -16.39
CA GLY A 59 -35.16 -16.15 -16.51
C GLY A 59 -36.54 -16.83 -16.40
N ASN A 60 -36.59 -18.17 -16.32
CA ASN A 60 -37.78 -18.99 -16.15
C ASN A 60 -37.82 -19.68 -14.76
N ASP A 61 -37.00 -19.23 -13.80
CA ASP A 61 -36.86 -19.79 -12.44
C ASP A 61 -36.39 -21.26 -12.40
N ASN A 62 -35.70 -21.76 -13.43
CA ASN A 62 -35.08 -23.09 -13.38
C ASN A 62 -33.71 -23.01 -12.66
N PRO A 63 -33.41 -23.89 -11.68
CA PRO A 63 -32.11 -23.92 -11.03
C PRO A 63 -31.03 -24.44 -11.98
N LEU A 64 -30.04 -23.61 -12.27
CA LEU A 64 -28.79 -24.01 -12.90
C LEU A 64 -27.94 -24.72 -11.83
N ASN A 65 -27.96 -26.06 -11.87
CA ASN A 65 -26.97 -26.87 -11.14
C ASN A 65 -25.57 -26.56 -11.67
N THR A 66 -24.53 -26.75 -10.87
CA THR A 66 -23.10 -26.52 -11.20
C THR A 66 -22.75 -27.07 -12.58
N VAL A 67 -22.82 -26.23 -13.63
CA VAL A 67 -22.47 -26.64 -15.01
C VAL A 67 -21.01 -26.28 -15.22
N GLU A 68 -20.15 -27.28 -15.35
CA GLU A 68 -18.84 -27.11 -15.98
C GLU A 68 -19.05 -27.15 -17.50
N GLY A 69 -18.93 -26.00 -18.15
CA GLY A 69 -19.14 -25.86 -19.59
C GLY A 69 -19.70 -24.48 -19.94
N SER A 70 -19.21 -23.92 -21.05
CA SER A 70 -19.63 -22.61 -21.52
C SER A 70 -21.11 -22.63 -21.95
N PHE A 71 -21.93 -21.81 -21.30
CA PHE A 71 -23.33 -21.63 -21.69
C PHE A 71 -23.57 -20.19 -22.17
N SER A 72 -24.32 -20.06 -23.26
CA SER A 72 -24.81 -18.76 -23.73
C SER A 72 -26.10 -18.43 -22.99
N VAL A 73 -26.13 -17.32 -22.26
CA VAL A 73 -27.37 -16.83 -21.66
C VAL A 73 -28.24 -16.25 -22.76
N GLU A 74 -29.47 -16.76 -22.94
CA GLU A 74 -30.43 -16.23 -23.90
C GLU A 74 -30.87 -14.80 -23.54
N ARG A 75 -31.33 -14.06 -24.55
CA ARG A 75 -31.74 -12.66 -24.50
C ARG A 75 -32.62 -12.33 -23.29
N GLY A 76 -32.12 -11.53 -22.36
CA GLY A 76 -32.88 -11.10 -21.18
C GLY A 76 -32.95 -12.13 -20.05
N GLY A 77 -32.11 -13.16 -20.07
CA GLY A 77 -31.95 -14.10 -18.97
C GLY A 77 -31.53 -13.37 -17.69
N ILE A 78 -32.40 -13.39 -16.68
CA ILE A 78 -32.11 -12.87 -15.36
C ILE A 78 -31.45 -14.01 -14.59
N LEU A 79 -30.18 -13.86 -14.24
CA LEU A 79 -29.56 -14.76 -13.27
C LEU A 79 -29.85 -14.24 -11.87
N ARG A 80 -30.57 -15.01 -11.07
CA ARG A 80 -30.79 -14.74 -9.64
C ARG A 80 -29.90 -15.66 -8.81
N GLY A 81 -29.01 -15.09 -8.00
CA GLY A 81 -28.29 -15.85 -6.98
C GLY A 81 -29.04 -15.79 -5.64
N ALA A 82 -29.52 -16.92 -5.15
CA ALA A 82 -30.17 -17.02 -3.84
C ALA A 82 -29.28 -17.78 -2.83
N PRO A 83 -29.16 -17.31 -1.57
CA PRO A 83 -28.46 -18.04 -0.51
C PRO A 83 -29.25 -19.31 -0.10
N ALA A 84 -28.60 -20.47 -0.05
CA ALA A 84 -29.24 -21.67 0.50
C ALA A 84 -29.37 -21.56 2.04
N ASN A 85 -30.59 -21.61 2.55
CA ASN A 85 -30.86 -21.48 4.00
C ASN A 85 -30.66 -22.78 4.81
N SER A 86 -30.42 -23.92 4.16
CA SER A 86 -30.08 -25.18 4.81
C SER A 86 -29.53 -26.19 3.80
N VAL A 87 -28.34 -26.73 4.05
CA VAL A 87 -27.82 -27.88 3.30
C VAL A 87 -28.38 -29.13 3.97
N SER A 88 -28.93 -30.07 3.22
CA SER A 88 -29.30 -31.40 3.72
C SER A 88 -28.45 -32.44 3.02
N ASN A 89 -27.99 -33.46 3.77
CA ASN A 89 -27.23 -34.56 3.17
C ASN A 89 -28.12 -35.40 2.23
N LYS A 90 -27.54 -36.27 1.39
CA LYS A 90 -28.29 -37.15 0.46
C LYS A 90 -29.39 -38.00 1.11
N ASP A 91 -29.32 -38.17 2.43
CA ASP A 91 -30.27 -38.92 3.25
C ASP A 91 -31.35 -38.04 3.93
N GLY A 92 -31.47 -36.77 3.57
CA GLY A 92 -32.55 -35.89 4.02
C GLY A 92 -32.39 -35.28 5.43
N THR A 93 -31.20 -35.39 6.03
CA THR A 93 -30.91 -34.77 7.34
C THR A 93 -30.43 -33.31 7.18
N PRO A 94 -31.08 -32.33 7.84
CA PRO A 94 -30.67 -30.93 7.76
C PRO A 94 -29.36 -30.68 8.51
N LEU A 95 -28.36 -30.14 7.80
CA LEU A 95 -27.10 -29.64 8.36
C LEU A 95 -27.30 -28.18 8.73
N GLY A 96 -27.49 -27.88 10.01
CA GLY A 96 -27.65 -26.50 10.46
C GLY A 96 -27.41 -26.28 11.95
N ALA A 97 -26.25 -25.71 12.29
CA ALA A 97 -26.10 -24.76 13.41
C ALA A 97 -24.85 -23.85 13.32
N SER A 98 -24.03 -23.90 12.26
CA SER A 98 -22.79 -23.09 12.16
C SER A 98 -22.66 -22.28 10.85
N GLY A 99 -23.77 -21.70 10.39
CA GLY A 99 -23.87 -20.47 9.59
C GLY A 99 -22.70 -20.06 8.69
N THR A 100 -22.33 -20.88 7.70
CA THR A 100 -21.44 -20.42 6.62
C THR A 100 -22.22 -20.39 5.31
N LEU A 101 -22.82 -19.24 5.01
CA LEU A 101 -23.46 -19.00 3.72
C LEU A 101 -22.37 -18.88 2.65
N THR A 102 -22.46 -19.70 1.61
CA THR A 102 -21.48 -19.78 0.54
C THR A 102 -22.09 -19.11 -0.70
N ALA A 103 -21.45 -18.04 -1.18
CA ALA A 103 -21.95 -17.22 -2.29
C ALA A 103 -21.79 -17.92 -3.64
N PRO A 104 -22.73 -17.77 -4.60
CA PRO A 104 -22.51 -18.21 -5.97
C PRO A 104 -21.43 -17.35 -6.63
N LYS A 105 -20.63 -17.99 -7.49
CA LYS A 105 -19.53 -17.39 -8.25
C LYS A 105 -19.74 -17.67 -9.74
N LEU A 106 -19.76 -16.62 -10.56
CA LEU A 106 -19.76 -16.71 -12.01
C LEU A 106 -18.35 -16.46 -12.54
N GLU A 107 -17.85 -17.34 -13.41
CA GLU A 107 -16.64 -17.12 -14.19
C GLU A 107 -16.98 -16.85 -15.66
N PHE A 108 -16.50 -15.74 -16.23
CA PHE A 108 -16.73 -15.33 -17.61
C PHE A 108 -15.50 -15.62 -18.49
N GLY A 109 -15.69 -16.34 -19.58
CA GLY A 109 -14.64 -16.69 -20.55
C GLY A 109 -14.40 -15.58 -21.59
N ALA A 110 -15.33 -14.64 -21.74
CA ALA A 110 -15.27 -13.52 -22.68
C ALA A 110 -15.74 -12.19 -22.04
N PRO A 111 -15.34 -11.01 -22.57
CA PRO A 111 -15.83 -9.73 -22.09
C PRO A 111 -17.36 -9.67 -22.21
N THR A 112 -18.04 -9.63 -21.06
CA THR A 112 -19.49 -9.70 -20.98
C THR A 112 -20.01 -8.45 -20.27
N THR A 113 -21.07 -7.83 -20.80
CA THR A 113 -21.74 -6.71 -20.14
C THR A 113 -22.82 -7.29 -19.22
N ALA A 114 -22.90 -6.80 -17.99
CA ALA A 114 -23.92 -7.19 -17.02
C ALA A 114 -24.64 -5.92 -16.55
N VAL A 115 -25.97 -5.94 -16.56
CA VAL A 115 -26.80 -4.83 -16.10
C VAL A 115 -27.40 -5.21 -14.75
N PHE A 116 -27.26 -4.31 -13.78
CA PHE A 116 -27.72 -4.46 -12.41
C PHE A 116 -28.93 -3.52 -12.18
N ASP A 117 -29.93 -3.99 -11.46
CA ASP A 117 -31.06 -3.15 -11.05
C ASP A 117 -30.62 -2.12 -9.99
N SER A 118 -31.32 -0.98 -9.91
CA SER A 118 -30.91 0.23 -9.17
C SER A 118 -30.70 0.09 -7.65
N ASP A 119 -30.99 -1.07 -7.05
CA ASP A 119 -30.86 -1.33 -5.61
C ASP A 119 -30.15 -2.66 -5.30
N THR A 120 -29.44 -3.22 -6.28
CA THR A 120 -28.78 -4.53 -6.13
C THR A 120 -27.35 -4.43 -5.59
N TYR A 121 -26.92 -5.48 -4.89
CA TYR A 121 -25.57 -5.54 -4.33
C TYR A 121 -24.52 -5.61 -5.44
N VAL A 122 -23.56 -4.72 -5.38
CA VAL A 122 -22.45 -4.66 -6.34
C VAL A 122 -21.45 -5.76 -6.01
N PRO A 123 -21.19 -6.72 -6.92
CA PRO A 123 -20.21 -7.77 -6.71
C PRO A 123 -18.83 -7.20 -6.36
N ASN A 124 -18.12 -7.86 -5.46
CA ASN A 124 -16.79 -7.46 -4.95
C ASN A 124 -16.74 -6.12 -4.18
N ALA A 125 -17.82 -5.35 -4.07
CA ALA A 125 -17.86 -4.19 -3.19
C ALA A 125 -17.84 -4.65 -1.72
N PRO A 126 -17.08 -4.01 -0.81
CA PRO A 126 -17.16 -4.33 0.61
C PRO A 126 -18.46 -3.79 1.23
N ALA A 127 -19.02 -4.49 2.20
CA ALA A 127 -20.20 -4.03 2.95
C ALA A 127 -19.95 -2.68 3.65
N ASN A 128 -21.00 -1.85 3.82
CA ASN A 128 -20.88 -0.50 4.39
C ASN A 128 -20.16 -0.48 5.76
N LYS A 129 -20.49 -1.41 6.67
CA LYS A 129 -19.83 -1.52 7.97
C LYS A 129 -18.32 -1.77 7.84
N LYS A 130 -17.93 -2.75 7.02
CA LYS A 130 -16.53 -3.08 6.74
C LYS A 130 -15.77 -1.99 5.99
N TRP A 131 -16.46 -1.16 5.20
CA TRP A 131 -15.84 -0.05 4.48
C TRP A 131 -15.52 1.14 5.39
N ILE A 132 -16.34 1.37 6.42
CA ILE A 132 -16.14 2.44 7.41
C ILE A 132 -15.12 2.01 8.49
N GLU A 133 -14.96 0.71 8.71
CA GLU A 133 -13.95 0.19 9.63
C GLU A 133 -12.54 0.63 9.20
N PRO A 134 -11.69 1.06 10.14
CA PRO A 134 -10.30 1.42 9.85
C PRO A 134 -9.43 0.19 9.48
N TYR A 135 -10.05 -1.00 9.43
CA TYR A 135 -9.42 -2.27 9.11
C TYR A 135 -9.95 -2.74 7.76
N GLY A 136 -9.09 -2.68 6.74
CA GLY A 136 -9.39 -3.16 5.40
C GLY A 136 -8.97 -4.62 5.17
N THR A 137 -9.21 -5.08 3.94
CA THR A 137 -8.77 -6.39 3.43
C THR A 137 -7.26 -6.61 3.56
N LEU A 138 -6.47 -5.54 3.39
CA LEU A 138 -5.01 -5.56 3.56
C LEU A 138 -4.59 -5.77 5.02
N THR A 139 -5.26 -5.10 5.96
CA THR A 139 -4.91 -5.17 7.40
C THR A 139 -5.37 -6.49 8.06
N GLY A 140 -6.45 -7.09 7.56
CA GLY A 140 -7.07 -8.28 8.15
C GLY A 140 -6.43 -9.61 7.77
N LYS A 141 -5.48 -9.63 6.81
CA LYS A 141 -4.96 -10.85 6.14
C LYS A 141 -4.42 -11.93 7.09
N HIS A 142 -3.98 -11.55 8.29
CA HIS A 142 -3.35 -12.46 9.25
C HIS A 142 -4.03 -12.49 10.62
N GLY A 143 -5.25 -11.95 10.75
CA GLY A 143 -6.01 -11.97 12.01
C GLY A 143 -5.56 -10.93 13.05
N TYR A 144 -4.55 -10.11 12.75
CA TYR A 144 -4.05 -9.04 13.64
C TYR A 144 -4.13 -7.65 12.98
N PRO A 145 -5.34 -7.14 12.70
CA PRO A 145 -5.52 -5.87 11.98
C PRO A 145 -4.99 -4.66 12.74
N LEU A 146 -5.12 -4.65 14.07
CA LEU A 146 -4.58 -3.59 14.93
C LEU A 146 -3.06 -3.46 14.80
N LEU A 147 -2.35 -4.58 14.88
CA LEU A 147 -0.89 -4.61 14.80
C LEU A 147 -0.42 -4.05 13.46
N TYR A 148 -1.07 -4.47 12.38
CA TYR A 148 -0.80 -3.97 11.04
C TYR A 148 -1.04 -2.45 10.99
N THR A 149 -2.24 -1.98 11.36
CA THR A 149 -2.54 -0.54 11.27
C THR A 149 -1.56 0.32 12.07
N TYR A 150 -1.23 -0.07 13.31
CA TYR A 150 -0.26 0.68 14.11
C TYR A 150 1.16 0.59 13.56
N SER A 151 1.59 -0.58 13.07
CA SER A 151 2.91 -0.73 12.45
C SER A 151 3.02 0.15 11.20
N LEU A 152 1.99 0.20 10.36
CA LEU A 152 1.91 1.08 9.20
C LEU A 152 1.95 2.57 9.60
N ILE A 153 1.21 2.97 10.63
CA ILE A 153 1.25 4.35 11.15
C ILE A 153 2.68 4.70 11.60
N ILE A 154 3.34 3.82 12.37
CA ILE A 154 4.73 4.02 12.80
C ILE A 154 5.65 4.11 11.57
N ALA A 155 5.49 3.23 10.59
CA ALA A 155 6.26 3.24 9.36
C ALA A 155 6.13 4.59 8.63
N LEU A 156 4.91 5.10 8.47
CA LEU A 156 4.64 6.35 7.78
C LEU A 156 5.15 7.56 8.56
N VAL A 157 4.88 7.65 9.86
CA VAL A 157 5.29 8.80 10.69
C VAL A 157 6.81 8.83 10.87
N CYS A 158 7.42 7.74 11.30
CA CYS A 158 8.86 7.67 11.51
C CYS A 158 9.60 7.68 10.17
N GLY A 159 9.08 6.99 9.16
CA GLY A 159 9.71 6.92 7.85
C GLY A 159 9.73 8.27 7.13
N THR A 160 8.64 9.03 7.15
CA THR A 160 8.61 10.38 6.56
C THR A 160 9.60 11.34 7.22
N ALA A 161 9.73 11.29 8.56
CA ALA A 161 10.71 12.07 9.30
C ALA A 161 12.17 11.69 8.97
N GLY A 162 12.41 10.42 8.59
CA GLY A 162 13.73 9.89 8.27
C GLY A 162 14.27 10.22 6.88
N LEU A 163 13.45 10.78 5.98
CA LEU A 163 13.79 10.86 4.55
C LEU A 163 14.62 12.11 4.20
N PRO A 164 15.87 11.95 3.70
CA PRO A 164 16.77 13.08 3.46
C PRO A 164 16.27 14.07 2.41
N HIS A 165 15.51 13.62 1.42
CA HIS A 165 15.03 14.46 0.32
C HIS A 165 14.07 15.58 0.77
N ILE A 166 13.37 15.37 1.89
CA ILE A 166 12.52 16.41 2.51
C ILE A 166 13.40 17.38 3.28
N LEU A 167 14.35 16.85 4.05
CA LEU A 167 15.23 17.64 4.92
C LEU A 167 16.10 18.62 4.12
N VAL A 168 16.66 18.19 2.99
CA VAL A 168 17.49 19.05 2.12
C VAL A 168 16.71 20.23 1.54
N ARG A 169 15.38 20.11 1.37
CA ARG A 169 14.54 21.23 0.95
C ARG A 169 14.29 22.25 2.05
N PHE A 170 14.43 21.89 3.33
CA PHE A 170 14.38 22.89 4.40
C PHE A 170 15.65 23.72 4.46
N TYR A 171 16.80 23.18 4.03
CA TYR A 171 18.09 23.87 3.99
C TYR A 171 18.18 24.98 2.94
N THR A 172 17.22 25.07 2.01
CA THR A 172 17.15 26.20 1.07
C THR A 172 16.44 27.42 1.66
N ASN A 173 15.83 27.31 2.85
CA ASN A 173 15.27 28.47 3.54
C ASN A 173 16.39 29.26 4.24
N PRO A 174 16.39 30.60 4.13
CA PRO A 174 17.45 31.45 4.70
C PRO A 174 17.44 31.49 6.23
N ASP A 175 16.28 31.30 6.86
CA ASP A 175 16.10 31.45 8.31
C ASP A 175 15.16 30.39 8.89
N GLY A 176 15.34 30.02 10.17
CA GLY A 176 14.48 29.07 10.87
C GLY A 176 13.02 29.55 10.99
N ARG A 177 12.78 30.86 11.12
CA ARG A 177 11.42 31.42 11.10
C ARG A 177 10.72 31.21 9.76
N SER A 178 11.43 31.43 8.66
CA SER A 178 10.94 31.18 7.30
C SER A 178 10.66 29.69 7.09
N ALA A 179 11.55 28.82 7.57
CA ALA A 179 11.36 27.37 7.53
C ALA A 179 10.07 26.94 8.25
N LYS A 180 9.81 27.42 9.48
CA LYS A 180 8.57 27.11 10.22
C LYS A 180 7.31 27.55 9.48
N ARG A 181 7.33 28.73 8.85
CA ARG A 181 6.21 29.23 8.04
C ARG A 181 5.98 28.34 6.81
N THR A 182 7.05 27.90 6.15
CA THR A 182 6.98 26.93 5.05
C THR A 182 6.40 25.60 5.53
N THR A 183 6.87 25.08 6.67
CA THR A 183 6.32 23.84 7.26
C THR A 183 4.83 23.94 7.56
N PHE A 184 4.37 25.09 8.07
CA PHE A 184 2.95 25.32 8.33
C PHE A 184 2.11 25.23 7.05
N TRP A 185 2.50 25.93 5.98
CA TRP A 185 1.78 25.85 4.71
C TRP A 185 1.82 24.47 4.09
N VAL A 186 2.94 23.76 4.21
CA VAL A 186 3.06 22.36 3.77
C VAL A 186 2.08 21.46 4.54
N MET A 187 1.96 21.64 5.86
CA MET A 187 0.99 20.90 6.68
C MET A 187 -0.46 21.18 6.27
N VAL A 188 -0.81 22.45 5.99
CA VAL A 188 -2.15 22.83 5.52
C VAL A 188 -2.46 22.19 4.17
N LEU A 189 -1.53 22.26 3.21
CA LEU A 189 -1.72 21.69 1.87
C LEU A 189 -1.83 20.15 1.92
N LEU A 190 -0.99 19.50 2.73
CA LEU A 190 -1.07 18.05 2.98
C LEU A 190 -2.41 17.68 3.63
N GLY A 191 -2.84 18.43 4.64
CA GLY A 191 -4.13 18.21 5.30
C GLY A 191 -5.30 18.29 4.31
N ALA A 192 -5.33 19.32 3.46
CA ALA A 192 -6.34 19.46 2.42
C ALA A 192 -6.33 18.26 1.44
N PHE A 193 -5.16 17.81 1.01
CA PHE A 193 -5.02 16.66 0.12
C PHE A 193 -5.49 15.34 0.77
N TYR A 194 -5.15 15.11 2.03
CA TYR A 194 -5.54 13.90 2.76
C TYR A 194 -7.04 13.86 3.11
N VAL A 195 -7.73 15.01 3.19
CA VAL A 195 -9.19 15.06 3.29
C VAL A 195 -9.84 14.80 1.94
N PHE A 196 -9.27 15.34 0.86
CA PHE A 196 -9.79 15.18 -0.49
C PHE A 196 -9.77 13.71 -0.97
N THR A 197 -8.73 12.96 -0.62
CA THR A 197 -8.53 11.59 -1.14
C THR A 197 -9.64 10.61 -0.70
N PRO A 198 -9.99 10.48 0.60
CA PRO A 198 -11.12 9.67 1.04
C PRO A 198 -12.47 10.15 0.51
N MET A 199 -12.68 11.47 0.40
CA MET A 199 -13.90 12.02 -0.19
C MET A 199 -14.07 11.55 -1.64
N TRP A 200 -13.02 11.59 -2.45
CA TRP A 200 -13.05 11.11 -3.82
C TRP A 200 -13.28 9.59 -3.91
N GLY A 201 -12.72 8.82 -2.98
CA GLY A 201 -12.98 7.38 -2.85
C GLY A 201 -14.45 7.06 -2.50
N ALA A 202 -15.05 7.85 -1.60
CA ALA A 202 -16.46 7.72 -1.24
C ALA A 202 -17.38 8.06 -2.43
N LEU A 203 -17.09 9.15 -3.15
CA LEU A 203 -17.83 9.51 -4.37
C LEU A 203 -17.71 8.42 -5.45
N GLY A 204 -16.52 7.83 -5.60
CA GLY A 204 -16.30 6.72 -6.52
C GLY A 204 -17.11 5.48 -6.22
N ARG A 205 -17.30 5.18 -4.93
CA ARG A 205 -18.12 4.06 -4.48
C ARG A 205 -19.59 4.24 -4.84
N GLU A 206 -20.12 5.45 -4.64
CA GLU A 206 -21.53 5.75 -4.89
C GLU A 206 -21.82 5.91 -6.39
N LEU A 207 -20.98 6.66 -7.11
CA LEU A 207 -21.24 7.06 -8.49
C LEU A 207 -20.72 6.06 -9.52
N LEU A 208 -19.72 5.26 -9.16
CA LEU A 208 -19.08 4.29 -10.06
C LEU A 208 -18.92 2.90 -9.42
N PRO A 209 -20.02 2.28 -8.94
CA PRO A 209 -19.97 0.95 -8.34
C PRO A 209 -19.41 -0.12 -9.30
N ALA A 210 -19.58 0.06 -10.62
CA ALA A 210 -19.05 -0.84 -11.64
C ALA A 210 -17.50 -0.98 -11.60
N LEU A 211 -16.78 -0.03 -11.01
CA LEU A 211 -15.33 -0.14 -10.83
C LEU A 211 -14.95 -1.20 -9.79
N TYR A 212 -15.79 -1.44 -8.79
CA TYR A 212 -15.59 -2.51 -7.81
C TYR A 212 -15.79 -3.88 -8.45
N ALA A 213 -16.85 -4.05 -9.24
CA ALA A 213 -17.12 -5.31 -9.95
C ALA A 213 -15.95 -5.71 -10.85
N ASN A 214 -15.30 -4.73 -11.49
CA ASN A 214 -14.16 -4.95 -12.39
C ASN A 214 -12.78 -4.95 -11.70
N ASN A 215 -12.70 -4.75 -10.37
CA ASN A 215 -11.45 -4.52 -9.64
C ASN A 215 -10.57 -3.42 -10.26
N LYS A 216 -11.20 -2.34 -10.74
CA LYS A 216 -10.53 -1.17 -11.35
C LYS A 216 -10.70 0.08 -10.51
N THR A 217 -10.76 -0.09 -9.19
CA THR A 217 -10.94 1.00 -8.22
C THR A 217 -9.86 2.07 -8.33
N ASP A 218 -8.66 1.74 -8.79
CA ASP A 218 -7.56 2.69 -8.98
C ASP A 218 -7.83 3.72 -10.09
N SER A 219 -8.75 3.43 -11.01
CA SER A 219 -9.13 4.32 -12.11
C SER A 219 -10.17 5.38 -11.74
N VAL A 220 -10.69 5.34 -10.50
CA VAL A 220 -11.77 6.20 -10.02
C VAL A 220 -11.52 7.68 -10.25
N VAL A 221 -10.28 8.13 -10.09
CA VAL A 221 -9.88 9.53 -10.22
C VAL A 221 -10.08 10.05 -11.64
N ILE A 222 -9.84 9.20 -12.65
CA ILE A 222 -9.96 9.55 -14.08
C ILE A 222 -11.38 9.24 -14.60
N ALA A 223 -12.05 8.27 -13.99
CA ALA A 223 -13.39 7.84 -14.39
C ALA A 223 -14.49 8.79 -13.89
N LEU A 224 -14.36 9.33 -12.67
CA LEU A 224 -15.38 10.20 -12.05
C LEU A 224 -15.74 11.42 -12.92
N PRO A 225 -14.80 12.20 -13.47
CA PRO A 225 -15.17 13.34 -14.32
C PRO A 225 -15.95 12.94 -15.59
N ARG A 226 -15.83 11.70 -16.07
CA ARG A 226 -16.48 11.25 -17.30
C ARG A 226 -17.98 10.97 -17.13
N ILE A 227 -18.50 10.99 -15.90
CA ILE A 227 -19.94 10.81 -15.63
C ILE A 227 -20.73 12.12 -15.83
N LEU A 228 -20.04 13.25 -16.00
CA LEU A 228 -20.69 14.54 -16.23
C LEU A 228 -21.55 14.49 -17.51
N GLU A 229 -22.75 15.06 -17.44
CA GLU A 229 -23.69 15.10 -18.57
C GLU A 229 -23.06 15.69 -19.83
N ASN A 230 -22.22 16.71 -19.65
CA ASN A 230 -21.40 17.27 -20.72
C ASN A 230 -20.13 16.43 -20.94
N LYS A 231 -20.20 15.53 -21.93
CA LYS A 231 -19.10 14.64 -22.32
C LYS A 231 -17.78 15.37 -22.60
N LEU A 232 -17.84 16.50 -23.31
CA LEU A 232 -16.64 17.29 -23.64
C LEU A 232 -15.96 17.81 -22.37
N LEU A 233 -16.75 18.36 -21.44
CA LEU A 233 -16.24 18.87 -20.17
C LEU A 233 -15.66 17.74 -19.32
N GLY A 234 -16.33 16.58 -19.27
CA GLY A 234 -15.83 15.40 -18.55
C GLY A 234 -14.51 14.87 -19.09
N GLU A 235 -14.35 14.80 -20.41
CA GLU A 235 -13.09 14.40 -21.05
C GLU A 235 -11.95 15.40 -20.79
N ILE A 236 -12.23 16.69 -20.88
CA ILE A 236 -11.25 17.75 -20.57
C ILE A 236 -10.80 17.65 -19.11
N LEU A 237 -11.73 17.50 -18.15
CA LEU A 237 -11.41 17.36 -16.74
C LEU A 237 -10.60 16.10 -16.45
N ALA A 238 -10.95 14.96 -17.07
CA ALA A 238 -10.18 13.73 -16.96
C ALA A 238 -8.76 13.91 -17.54
N GLY A 239 -8.61 14.63 -18.65
CA GLY A 239 -7.33 14.98 -19.25
C GLY A 239 -6.48 15.88 -18.34
N ILE A 240 -7.05 16.95 -17.80
CA ILE A 240 -6.38 17.85 -16.84
C ILE A 240 -5.95 17.09 -15.59
N THR A 241 -6.82 16.24 -15.04
CA THR A 241 -6.51 15.42 -13.86
C THR A 241 -5.36 14.45 -14.15
N SER A 242 -5.36 13.81 -15.32
CA SER A 242 -4.28 12.93 -15.75
C SER A 242 -2.96 13.70 -15.91
N ALA A 243 -2.98 14.87 -16.56
CA ALA A 243 -1.82 15.73 -16.71
C ALA A 243 -1.26 16.19 -15.35
N GLY A 244 -2.14 16.56 -14.41
CA GLY A 244 -1.79 16.90 -13.04
C GLY A 244 -1.14 15.73 -12.28
N ALA A 245 -1.68 14.52 -12.41
CA ALA A 245 -1.09 13.31 -11.84
C ALA A 245 0.32 13.07 -12.40
N PHE A 246 0.49 13.13 -13.74
CA PHE A 246 1.80 13.01 -14.37
C PHE A 246 2.79 14.09 -13.90
N ALA A 247 2.35 15.34 -13.78
CA ALA A 247 3.18 16.44 -13.29
C ALA A 247 3.63 16.21 -11.83
N ALA A 248 2.75 15.71 -10.97
CA ALA A 248 3.07 15.38 -9.58
C ALA A 248 4.09 14.22 -9.48
N PHE A 249 3.91 13.17 -10.28
CA PHE A 249 4.88 12.06 -10.38
C PHE A 249 6.24 12.55 -10.86
N MET A 250 6.28 13.34 -11.94
CA MET A 250 7.53 13.87 -12.50
C MET A 250 8.25 14.82 -11.52
N SER A 251 7.51 15.66 -10.79
CA SER A 251 8.07 16.54 -9.77
C SER A 251 8.74 15.75 -8.64
N THR A 252 8.08 14.70 -8.15
CA THR A 252 8.61 13.85 -7.06
C THR A 252 9.79 13.03 -7.54
N PHE A 253 9.69 12.42 -8.73
CA PHE A 253 10.75 11.64 -9.35
C PHE A 253 12.02 12.48 -9.56
N SER A 254 11.90 13.68 -10.14
CA SER A 254 13.01 14.60 -10.32
C SER A 254 13.65 14.99 -8.98
N GLY A 255 12.83 15.28 -7.96
CA GLY A 255 13.33 15.63 -6.63
C GLY A 255 14.14 14.51 -5.96
N LEU A 256 13.65 13.27 -6.01
CA LEU A 256 14.36 12.11 -5.48
C LEU A 256 15.64 11.83 -6.27
N LEU A 257 15.59 11.95 -7.60
CA LEU A 257 16.74 11.75 -8.47
C LEU A 257 17.86 12.76 -8.17
N VAL A 258 17.52 14.04 -8.03
CA VAL A 258 18.47 15.10 -7.63
C VAL A 258 19.06 14.80 -6.26
N SER A 259 18.26 14.33 -5.30
CA SER A 259 18.76 13.98 -3.96
C SER A 259 19.76 12.82 -4.00
N MET A 260 19.48 11.75 -4.76
CA MET A 260 20.36 10.60 -4.90
C MET A 260 21.65 10.95 -5.65
N SER A 261 21.53 11.69 -6.75
CA SER A 261 22.68 12.15 -7.52
C SER A 261 23.55 13.13 -6.73
N GLY A 262 22.93 13.98 -5.91
CA GLY A 262 23.63 14.90 -5.01
C GLY A 262 24.45 14.15 -3.97
N ALA A 263 23.85 13.16 -3.31
CA ALA A 263 24.55 12.31 -2.34
C ALA A 263 25.73 11.57 -2.99
N LEU A 264 25.55 11.00 -4.18
CA LEU A 264 26.65 10.31 -4.87
C LEU A 264 27.75 11.30 -5.29
N ALA A 265 27.39 12.43 -5.88
CA ALA A 265 28.37 13.41 -6.37
C ALA A 265 29.16 14.09 -5.23
N HIS A 266 28.50 14.43 -4.12
CA HIS A 266 29.13 15.14 -3.00
C HIS A 266 29.72 14.22 -1.94
N ASP A 267 28.98 13.18 -1.50
CA ASP A 267 29.42 12.33 -0.39
C ASP A 267 30.31 11.18 -0.84
N ILE A 268 30.06 10.61 -2.02
CA ILE A 268 30.89 9.51 -2.54
C ILE A 268 32.01 10.08 -3.42
N TYR A 269 31.67 10.72 -4.54
CA TYR A 269 32.68 11.19 -5.49
C TYR A 269 33.53 12.32 -4.92
N GLY A 270 32.90 13.36 -4.36
CA GLY A 270 33.58 14.55 -3.86
C GLY A 270 34.31 14.41 -2.52
N LYS A 271 33.99 13.42 -1.68
CA LYS A 271 34.68 13.18 -0.39
C LYS A 271 35.51 11.90 -0.34
N MET A 272 35.05 10.79 -0.94
CA MET A 272 35.75 9.51 -0.87
C MET A 272 36.63 9.23 -2.09
N ILE A 273 36.14 9.47 -3.31
CA ILE A 273 36.86 9.07 -4.54
C ILE A 273 37.89 10.12 -4.97
N LYS A 274 37.46 11.37 -5.15
CA LYS A 274 38.31 12.46 -5.62
C LYS A 274 38.04 13.75 -4.82
N PRO A 275 38.65 13.88 -3.64
CA PRO A 275 38.47 15.05 -2.77
C PRO A 275 38.80 16.39 -3.44
N THR A 276 39.79 16.36 -4.34
CA THR A 276 40.30 17.52 -5.09
C THR A 276 39.52 17.81 -6.38
N ALA A 277 38.38 17.15 -6.61
CA ALA A 277 37.60 17.33 -7.83
C ALA A 277 37.11 18.77 -7.99
N THR A 278 37.25 19.30 -9.21
CA THR A 278 36.75 20.64 -9.55
C THR A 278 35.22 20.68 -9.60
N THR A 279 34.63 21.88 -9.53
CA THR A 279 33.17 22.05 -9.63
C THR A 279 32.59 21.44 -10.91
N GLY A 280 33.32 21.54 -12.03
CA GLY A 280 32.92 20.93 -13.31
C GLY A 280 32.91 19.41 -13.28
N GLU A 281 33.92 18.79 -12.66
CA GLU A 281 33.99 17.32 -12.50
C GLU A 281 32.86 16.79 -11.62
N ARG A 282 32.57 17.49 -10.50
CA ARG A 282 31.45 17.13 -9.61
C ARG A 282 30.10 17.26 -10.31
N LEU A 283 29.92 18.28 -11.15
CA LEU A 283 28.71 18.46 -11.95
C LEU A 283 28.52 17.33 -12.98
N THR A 284 29.61 16.89 -13.63
CA THR A 284 29.56 15.74 -14.54
C THR A 284 29.22 14.46 -13.78
N ALA A 285 29.85 14.22 -12.63
CA ALA A 285 29.51 13.08 -11.77
C ALA A 285 28.03 13.08 -11.36
N PHE A 286 27.48 14.25 -11.00
CA PHE A 286 26.05 14.41 -10.70
C PHE A 286 25.15 14.03 -11.89
N LYS A 287 25.45 14.52 -13.10
CA LYS A 287 24.68 14.21 -14.31
C LYS A 287 24.73 12.72 -14.65
N VAL A 288 25.91 12.10 -14.57
CA VAL A 288 26.08 10.66 -14.80
C VAL A 288 25.30 9.86 -13.76
N ALA A 289 25.39 10.22 -12.49
CA ALA A 289 24.62 9.57 -11.42
C ALA A 289 23.11 9.67 -11.66
N ALA A 290 22.62 10.81 -12.14
CA ALA A 290 21.20 10.98 -12.44
C ALA A 290 20.73 10.04 -13.56
N VAL A 291 21.53 9.89 -14.62
CA VAL A 291 21.20 8.94 -15.70
C VAL A 291 21.23 7.50 -15.18
N VAL A 292 22.26 7.12 -14.42
CA VAL A 292 22.42 5.77 -13.87
C VAL A 292 21.26 5.40 -12.94
N PHE A 293 20.96 6.23 -11.94
CA PHE A 293 19.85 5.99 -11.03
C PHE A 293 18.50 6.01 -11.75
N GLY A 294 18.33 6.88 -12.75
CA GLY A 294 17.12 6.94 -13.55
C GLY A 294 16.87 5.65 -14.34
N VAL A 295 17.90 5.14 -15.03
CA VAL A 295 17.84 3.89 -15.79
C VAL A 295 17.61 2.69 -14.87
N ILE A 296 18.33 2.61 -13.75
CA ILE A 296 18.15 1.52 -12.77
C ILE A 296 16.73 1.55 -12.19
N SER A 297 16.24 2.72 -11.78
CA SER A 297 14.90 2.85 -11.21
C SER A 297 13.81 2.48 -12.22
N MET A 298 14.00 2.86 -13.49
CA MET A 298 13.10 2.49 -14.58
C MET A 298 13.10 0.97 -14.82
N GLY A 299 14.28 0.35 -14.88
CA GLY A 299 14.42 -1.10 -15.04
C GLY A 299 13.80 -1.89 -13.88
N LEU A 300 14.04 -1.46 -12.64
CA LEU A 300 13.42 -2.07 -11.45
C LEU A 300 11.89 -1.87 -11.43
N GLY A 301 11.40 -0.70 -11.85
CA GLY A 301 9.97 -0.41 -11.93
C GLY A 301 9.21 -1.39 -12.83
N LEU A 302 9.81 -1.78 -13.96
CA LEU A 302 9.22 -2.77 -14.88
C LEU A 302 9.09 -4.16 -14.26
N LEU A 303 9.93 -4.52 -13.28
CA LEU A 303 9.88 -5.81 -12.60
C LEU A 303 8.84 -5.87 -11.47
N VAL A 304 8.36 -4.69 -11.03
CA VAL A 304 7.54 -4.53 -9.82
C VAL A 304 6.04 -4.40 -10.15
N GLU A 305 5.66 -4.34 -11.43
CA GLU A 305 4.26 -4.17 -11.90
C GLU A 305 3.27 -5.18 -11.27
N SER A 306 3.75 -6.37 -10.89
CA SER A 306 2.91 -7.44 -10.32
C SER A 306 2.57 -7.27 -8.83
N PHE A 307 3.13 -6.28 -8.14
CA PHE A 307 2.96 -6.09 -6.70
C PHE A 307 2.01 -4.92 -6.40
N ASP A 308 1.24 -5.06 -5.33
CA ASP A 308 0.39 -3.97 -4.85
C ASP A 308 1.26 -2.79 -4.37
N ILE A 309 1.04 -1.62 -4.97
CA ILE A 309 1.78 -0.39 -4.69
C ILE A 309 1.63 -0.01 -3.20
N THR A 310 0.47 -0.28 -2.59
CA THR A 310 0.22 0.04 -1.18
C THR A 310 1.17 -0.72 -0.24
N LEU A 311 1.46 -2.00 -0.54
CA LEU A 311 2.38 -2.81 0.25
C LEU A 311 3.84 -2.39 0.07
N LEU A 312 4.25 -2.18 -1.19
CA LEU A 312 5.62 -1.77 -1.52
C LEU A 312 6.00 -0.45 -0.87
N VAL A 313 5.10 0.52 -0.93
CA VAL A 313 5.30 1.83 -0.30
C VAL A 313 5.42 1.66 1.21
N GLY A 314 4.52 0.89 1.84
CA GLY A 314 4.59 0.59 3.27
C GLY A 314 5.93 -0.04 3.68
N TRP A 315 6.44 -1.00 2.90
CA TRP A 315 7.74 -1.64 3.13
C TRP A 315 8.92 -0.67 3.01
N ALA A 316 8.93 0.18 2.00
CA ALA A 316 9.96 1.20 1.84
C ALA A 316 10.00 2.16 3.05
N PHE A 317 8.83 2.61 3.51
CA PHE A 317 8.70 3.45 4.71
C PHE A 317 9.13 2.71 5.98
N ALA A 318 8.80 1.43 6.13
CA ALA A 318 9.19 0.63 7.29
C ALA A 318 10.72 0.47 7.40
N ILE A 319 11.41 0.22 6.28
CA ILE A 319 12.87 0.14 6.22
C ILE A 319 13.49 1.50 6.56
N ALA A 320 12.98 2.58 5.98
CA ALA A 320 13.46 3.93 6.25
C ALA A 320 13.25 4.34 7.71
N ALA A 321 12.09 4.01 8.28
CA ALA A 321 11.75 4.24 9.68
C ALA A 321 12.73 3.53 10.61
N ALA A 322 13.00 2.24 10.39
CA ALA A 322 13.91 1.48 11.26
C ALA A 322 15.39 1.94 11.12
N SER A 323 15.78 2.48 9.98
CA SER A 323 17.16 2.91 9.73
C SER A 323 17.42 4.35 10.19
N TYR A 324 16.73 5.33 9.61
CA TYR A 324 17.11 6.75 9.74
C TYR A 324 16.47 7.46 10.92
N PHE A 325 15.22 7.14 11.26
CA PHE A 325 14.50 7.86 12.30
C PHE A 325 15.17 7.77 13.68
N PRO A 326 15.63 6.59 14.15
CA PRO A 326 16.37 6.46 15.40
C PRO A 326 17.61 7.34 15.47
N LEU A 327 18.34 7.46 14.34
CA LEU A 327 19.51 8.32 14.25
C LEU A 327 19.13 9.79 14.45
N LEU A 328 18.09 10.25 13.77
CA LEU A 328 17.65 11.65 13.85
C LEU A 328 17.12 11.98 15.25
N LEU A 329 16.29 11.10 15.83
CA LEU A 329 15.74 11.25 17.18
C LEU A 329 16.87 11.33 18.22
N LEU A 330 17.79 10.37 18.23
CA LEU A 330 18.88 10.35 19.20
C LEU A 330 19.92 11.44 18.90
N GLY A 331 20.20 11.73 17.64
CA GLY A 331 21.18 12.74 17.24
C GLY A 331 20.74 14.16 17.59
N ALA A 332 19.43 14.43 17.55
CA ALA A 332 18.89 15.73 17.94
C ALA A 332 18.85 15.90 19.46
N TRP A 333 18.38 14.91 20.22
CA TRP A 333 18.07 15.11 21.65
C TRP A 333 18.99 14.38 22.63
N TRP A 334 19.77 13.39 22.19
CA TRP A 334 20.59 12.56 23.07
C TRP A 334 22.09 12.82 22.90
N ARG A 335 22.71 13.34 23.95
CA ARG A 335 24.16 13.61 24.02
C ARG A 335 25.02 12.33 24.12
N GLY A 336 24.41 11.16 24.23
CA GLY A 336 25.16 9.90 24.36
C GLY A 336 25.48 9.21 23.04
N LEU A 337 24.98 9.71 21.91
CA LEU A 337 25.07 9.00 20.62
C LEU A 337 26.50 8.99 20.07
N THR A 338 27.04 7.80 19.83
CA THR A 338 28.38 7.63 19.24
C THR A 338 28.30 7.29 17.76
N ARG A 339 29.38 7.52 16.99
CA ARG A 339 29.46 7.14 15.57
C ARG A 339 29.23 5.64 15.35
N TYR A 340 29.69 4.81 16.29
CA TYR A 340 29.55 3.35 16.21
C TYR A 340 28.13 2.92 16.53
N GLY A 341 27.50 3.52 17.55
CA GLY A 341 26.10 3.24 17.86
C GLY A 341 25.16 3.69 16.75
N ALA A 342 25.39 4.89 16.20
CA ALA A 342 24.70 5.40 15.02
C ALA A 342 24.80 4.43 13.83
N ALA A 343 26.01 4.02 13.45
CA ALA A 343 26.23 3.10 12.33
C ALA A 343 25.59 1.72 12.59
N ALA A 344 25.78 1.15 13.79
CA ALA A 344 25.24 -0.16 14.15
C ALA A 344 23.71 -0.18 14.11
N GLY A 345 23.05 0.82 14.69
CA GLY A 345 21.58 0.88 14.69
C GLY A 345 21.00 1.11 13.30
N MET A 346 21.57 2.02 12.49
CA MET A 346 21.11 2.22 11.12
C MET A 346 21.19 0.93 10.30
N LEU A 347 22.37 0.29 10.33
CA LEU A 347 22.61 -0.94 9.57
C LEU A 347 21.74 -2.09 10.08
N LEU A 348 21.75 -2.39 11.38
CA LEU A 348 20.98 -3.50 11.95
C LEU A 348 19.46 -3.27 11.86
N GLY A 349 18.97 -2.05 12.13
CA GLY A 349 17.55 -1.73 12.01
C GLY A 349 17.02 -1.87 10.58
N GLY A 350 17.72 -1.25 9.62
CA GLY A 350 17.37 -1.32 8.20
C GLY A 350 17.47 -2.74 7.65
N THR A 351 18.58 -3.44 7.92
CA THR A 351 18.79 -4.82 7.43
C THR A 351 17.82 -5.81 8.06
N MET A 352 17.51 -5.70 9.35
CA MET A 352 16.55 -6.61 9.99
C MET A 352 15.13 -6.39 9.45
N SER A 353 14.76 -5.14 9.18
CA SER A 353 13.46 -4.83 8.54
C SER A 353 13.40 -5.36 7.11
N LEU A 354 14.48 -5.18 6.33
CA LEU A 354 14.59 -5.73 4.98
C LEU A 354 14.54 -7.27 4.99
N PHE A 355 15.27 -7.90 5.92
CA PHE A 355 15.27 -9.35 6.10
C PHE A 355 13.86 -9.86 6.43
N ALA A 356 13.11 -9.17 7.29
CA ALA A 356 11.75 -9.52 7.62
C ALA A 356 10.82 -9.52 6.39
N ILE A 357 10.90 -8.47 5.57
CA ILE A 357 10.10 -8.31 4.34
C ILE A 357 10.47 -9.37 3.29
N ILE A 358 11.76 -9.62 3.08
CA ILE A 358 12.23 -10.67 2.15
C ILE A 358 11.77 -12.05 2.63
N THR A 359 11.88 -12.33 3.93
CA THR A 359 11.42 -13.59 4.52
C THR A 359 9.91 -13.75 4.34
N PHE A 360 9.13 -12.71 4.58
CA PHE A 360 7.69 -12.70 4.32
C PHE A 360 7.38 -13.03 2.86
N MET A 361 8.04 -12.36 1.91
CA MET A 361 7.85 -12.59 0.49
C MET A 361 8.23 -14.04 0.09
N GLY A 362 9.28 -14.60 0.68
CA GLY A 362 9.70 -15.98 0.47
C GLY A 362 8.69 -17.01 0.98
N ILE A 363 8.03 -16.72 2.11
CA ILE A 363 6.96 -17.56 2.67
C ILE A 363 5.70 -17.49 1.79
N GLU A 364 5.26 -16.29 1.39
CA GLU A 364 4.07 -16.11 0.55
C GLU A 364 4.22 -16.73 -0.85
N LYS A 365 5.41 -16.64 -1.45
CA LYS A 365 5.71 -17.29 -2.75
C LYS A 365 6.05 -18.78 -2.64
N LYS A 366 5.94 -19.39 -1.46
CA LYS A 366 6.32 -20.78 -1.16
C LYS A 366 7.78 -21.13 -1.53
N TRP A 367 8.66 -20.14 -1.59
CA TRP A 367 10.10 -20.37 -1.75
C TRP A 367 10.72 -20.91 -0.46
N LEU A 368 10.16 -20.52 0.70
CA LEU A 368 10.47 -21.11 1.99
C LEU A 368 9.26 -21.91 2.50
N PRO A 369 9.34 -23.25 2.59
CA PRO A 369 8.28 -24.08 3.17
C PRO A 369 8.34 -24.00 4.71
N LEU A 370 8.13 -22.80 5.27
CA LEU A 370 8.07 -22.57 6.70
C LEU A 370 6.63 -22.31 7.12
N GLU A 371 6.08 -23.19 7.95
CA GLU A 371 4.79 -22.98 8.59
C GLU A 371 4.99 -22.10 9.83
N VAL A 372 4.70 -20.82 9.67
CA VAL A 372 4.81 -19.82 10.74
C VAL A 372 3.43 -19.36 11.21
N SER A 373 3.36 -19.02 12.50
CA SER A 373 2.13 -18.55 13.13
C SER A 373 1.57 -17.29 12.44
N PRO A 374 0.26 -17.03 12.54
CA PRO A 374 -0.35 -15.82 12.00
C PRO A 374 0.29 -14.51 12.49
N LEU A 375 0.70 -14.49 13.76
CA LEU A 375 1.35 -13.34 14.37
C LEU A 375 2.73 -13.08 13.75
N THR A 376 3.51 -14.14 13.54
CA THR A 376 4.86 -14.03 12.96
C THR A 376 4.79 -13.51 11.52
N LYS A 377 3.80 -13.94 10.73
CA LYS A 377 3.60 -13.40 9.38
C LYS A 377 3.27 -11.91 9.40
N ALA A 378 2.38 -11.47 10.29
CA ALA A 378 2.03 -10.06 10.42
C ALA A 378 3.24 -9.19 10.84
N LEU A 379 4.07 -9.69 11.76
CA LEU A 379 5.30 -9.01 12.19
C LEU A 379 6.38 -8.95 11.10
N LEU A 380 6.46 -9.97 10.24
CA LEU A 380 7.39 -10.00 9.10
C LEU A 380 6.92 -9.10 7.97
N GLU A 381 5.61 -9.08 7.70
CA GLU A 381 5.00 -8.22 6.69
C GLU A 381 5.17 -6.73 7.03
N GLN A 382 5.03 -6.36 8.31
CA GLN A 382 5.16 -4.99 8.76
C GLN A 382 6.15 -4.83 9.90
N PRO A 383 7.45 -4.68 9.58
CA PRO A 383 8.49 -4.69 10.59
C PRO A 383 8.60 -3.40 11.40
N ALA A 384 7.97 -2.30 11.00
CA ALA A 384 8.19 -0.99 11.63
C ALA A 384 7.90 -0.96 13.14
N ILE A 385 6.87 -1.67 13.60
CA ILE A 385 6.47 -1.72 15.02
C ILE A 385 7.58 -2.21 15.95
N TRP A 386 8.42 -3.15 15.48
CA TRP A 386 9.52 -3.71 16.27
C TRP A 386 10.90 -3.28 15.75
N GLY A 387 11.04 -3.03 14.45
CA GLY A 387 12.27 -2.60 13.81
C GLY A 387 12.74 -1.22 14.27
N VAL A 388 11.81 -0.29 14.49
CA VAL A 388 12.14 1.05 15.03
C VAL A 388 12.64 0.96 16.48
N PRO A 389 11.91 0.34 17.43
CA PRO A 389 12.43 0.11 18.78
C PRO A 389 13.74 -0.68 18.80
N PHE A 390 13.86 -1.72 17.98
CA PHE A 390 15.07 -2.54 17.89
C PHE A 390 16.29 -1.70 17.51
N SER A 391 16.17 -0.89 16.47
CA SER A 391 17.21 0.04 16.05
C SER A 391 17.58 1.05 17.14
N LEU A 392 16.58 1.63 17.82
CA LEU A 392 16.80 2.53 18.97
C LEU A 392 17.58 1.85 20.10
N ILE A 393 17.21 0.62 20.46
CA ILE A 393 17.87 -0.15 21.51
C ILE A 393 19.32 -0.45 21.12
N VAL A 394 19.55 -0.90 19.89
CA VAL A 394 20.90 -1.15 19.36
C VAL A 394 21.74 0.13 19.40
N MET A 395 21.20 1.26 18.91
CA MET A 395 21.89 2.55 18.97
C MET A 395 22.25 2.92 20.41
N TYR A 396 21.31 2.77 21.33
CA TYR A 396 21.50 3.10 22.75
C TYR A 396 22.57 2.23 23.41
N VAL A 397 22.48 0.90 23.27
CA VAL A 397 23.38 -0.07 23.89
C VAL A 397 24.81 0.08 23.35
N VAL A 398 24.97 0.13 22.02
CA VAL A 398 26.29 0.28 21.40
C VAL A 398 26.90 1.64 21.72
N SER A 399 26.09 2.70 21.78
CA SER A 399 26.58 4.03 22.18
C SER A 399 27.05 4.06 23.64
N LYS A 400 26.32 3.41 24.55
CA LYS A 400 26.75 3.23 25.95
C LYS A 400 28.04 2.44 26.06
N ALA A 401 28.17 1.35 25.30
CA ALA A 401 29.39 0.53 25.27
C ALA A 401 30.60 1.28 24.68
N THR A 402 30.36 2.23 23.77
CA THR A 402 31.41 3.02 23.10
C THR A 402 31.50 4.45 23.61
N ALA A 403 30.99 4.75 24.81
CA ALA A 403 30.91 6.10 25.37
C ALA A 403 32.26 6.83 25.42
N ASN A 404 33.37 6.09 25.51
CA ASN A 404 34.73 6.64 25.48
C ASN A 404 35.10 7.30 24.13
N SER A 405 34.31 7.12 23.08
CA SER A 405 34.52 7.71 21.75
C SER A 405 33.79 9.05 21.55
N LEU A 406 33.13 9.58 22.58
CA LEU A 406 32.40 10.84 22.49
C LEU A 406 33.38 12.03 22.32
N PRO A 407 33.15 12.93 21.34
CA PRO A 407 33.94 14.14 21.19
C PRO A 407 33.84 15.06 22.41
N THR A 408 34.95 15.70 22.78
CA THR A 408 35.01 16.66 23.89
C THR A 408 34.20 17.94 23.63
N ASP A 409 33.94 18.26 22.36
CA ASP A 409 33.17 19.43 21.91
C ASP A 409 31.65 19.16 21.75
N LEU A 410 31.17 18.01 22.21
CA LEU A 410 29.78 17.63 22.01
C LEU A 410 28.79 18.55 22.72
N ASN A 411 29.08 18.93 23.97
CA ASN A 411 28.20 19.81 24.74
C ASN A 411 28.08 21.20 24.11
N SER A 412 29.18 21.72 23.54
CA SER A 412 29.15 23.00 22.83
C SER A 412 28.39 22.91 21.52
N LYS A 413 28.56 21.83 20.74
CA LYS A 413 27.77 21.56 19.52
C LYS A 413 26.28 21.44 19.82
N MET A 414 25.90 20.66 20.83
CA MET A 414 24.48 20.48 21.24
C MET A 414 23.86 21.79 21.73
N LEU A 415 24.60 22.57 22.52
CA LEU A 415 24.12 23.89 22.98
C LEU A 415 23.89 24.84 21.80
N ARG A 416 24.78 24.83 20.80
CA ARG A 416 24.64 25.66 19.60
C ARG A 416 23.46 25.27 18.72
N LEU A 417 23.14 23.97 18.62
CA LEU A 417 21.99 23.47 17.86
C LEU A 417 20.63 23.84 18.50
N HIS A 418 20.60 23.99 19.83
CA HIS A 418 19.37 24.30 20.58
C HIS A 418 19.26 25.77 21.02
N ALA A 419 20.33 26.55 20.89
CA ALA A 419 20.33 27.96 21.20
C ALA A 419 19.39 28.72 20.23
N PRO A 420 18.58 29.68 20.72
CA PRO A 420 17.80 30.56 19.85
C PRO A 420 18.71 31.30 18.86
N GLU A 421 18.29 31.38 17.59
CA GLU A 421 19.04 32.08 16.52
C GLU A 421 19.37 33.53 16.87
N GLU A 422 18.53 34.17 17.70
CA GLU A 422 18.68 35.54 18.20
C GLU A 422 19.96 35.75 19.01
N MET A 423 20.55 34.68 19.57
CA MET A 423 21.80 34.76 20.31
C MET A 423 23.05 34.79 19.41
N GLY A 424 22.90 34.66 18.08
CA GLY A 424 23.99 34.83 17.10
C GLY A 424 25.10 33.75 17.14
N ILE A 425 24.93 32.69 17.94
CA ILE A 425 25.96 31.66 18.19
C ILE A 425 26.16 30.71 16.98
N SER A 426 25.20 30.67 16.05
CA SER A 426 25.19 29.76 14.89
C SER A 426 25.88 30.30 13.62
N LYS A 427 26.18 31.60 13.53
CA LYS A 427 26.67 32.23 12.28
C LYS A 427 28.07 31.78 11.82
N ASN A 428 28.90 31.22 12.71
CA ASN A 428 30.32 30.98 12.44
C ASN A 428 30.68 29.50 12.14
N TYR A 429 29.75 28.67 11.63
CA TYR A 429 30.02 27.23 11.39
C TYR A 429 29.83 26.75 9.94
N VAL A 430 29.31 27.58 9.03
CA VAL A 430 29.08 27.17 7.62
C VAL A 430 30.22 27.60 6.68
N GLU A 431 31.31 28.17 7.22
CA GLU A 431 32.54 28.42 6.45
C GLU A 431 33.49 27.21 6.41
#